data_AF-A0A1W9P5F6-F1
#
_entry.id   AF-A0A1W9P5F6-F1
#
_cell.length_a   1.000
_cell.length_b   1.000
_cell.length_c   1.000
_cell.angle_alpha   90.00
_cell.angle_beta   90.00
_cell.angle_gamma   90.00
#
_symmetry.space_group_name_H-M   'P 1'
#
loop_
_entity.id
_entity.type
_entity.pdbx_description
1 polymer ?
#
loop_
_entity_poly.entity_id
_entity_poly.type
_entity_poly.pdbx_seq_one_letter_code
_entity_poly.pdbx_strand_id
1 'polypeptide(L)'
;MKKRRKKVAEGEEEPWTKVELLSYLKDAIPYQRILLAALAQVGKEPATSKQVIFLMNEIAKRRPSEGIDKKITGRQIAGARGGLKLRRKQLNKEDIIESSWSSNERDYIYKIKDDYKQIVIDWVKGEKLWIKEEIG
;
A
#
# COMPACT_ATOMS: atom_id res chain seq x y z
N MET A 1 -12.86 -17.29 -31.22
CA MET A 1 -13.86 -17.04 -30.15
C MET A 1 -13.28 -16.03 -29.14
N LYS A 2 -13.58 -14.73 -29.27
CA LYS A 2 -13.08 -13.68 -28.36
C LYS A 2 -13.94 -13.66 -27.10
N LYS A 3 -13.39 -14.04 -25.93
CA LYS A 3 -14.05 -13.83 -24.63
C LYS A 3 -14.19 -12.32 -24.38
N ARG A 4 -15.38 -11.77 -24.66
CA ARG A 4 -15.80 -10.46 -24.17
C ARG A 4 -15.83 -10.54 -22.64
N ARG A 5 -14.87 -9.88 -21.97
CA ARG A 5 -14.99 -9.58 -20.55
C ARG A 5 -16.22 -8.68 -20.38
N LYS A 6 -17.26 -9.18 -19.71
CA LYS A 6 -18.36 -8.34 -19.21
C LYS A 6 -17.70 -7.26 -18.33
N LYS A 7 -17.76 -6.00 -18.75
CA LYS A 7 -17.66 -4.87 -17.81
C LYS A 7 -18.84 -5.04 -16.87
N VAL A 8 -18.58 -5.52 -15.66
CA VAL A 8 -19.51 -5.31 -14.55
C VAL A 8 -19.61 -3.80 -14.42
N ALA A 9 -20.83 -3.26 -14.48
CA ALA A 9 -21.06 -1.86 -14.21
C ALA A 9 -20.53 -1.59 -12.80
N GLU A 10 -19.41 -0.88 -12.69
CA GLU A 10 -18.89 -0.37 -11.44
C GLU A 10 -19.94 0.64 -10.95
N GLY A 11 -20.76 0.25 -9.97
CA GLY A 11 -21.35 1.24 -9.08
C GLY A 11 -20.19 2.06 -8.50
N GLU A 12 -20.41 3.36 -8.30
CA GLU A 12 -19.39 4.24 -7.74
C GLU A 12 -18.85 3.61 -6.46
N GLU A 13 -17.56 3.25 -6.45
CA GLU A 13 -16.91 2.66 -5.28
C GLU A 13 -17.05 3.66 -4.12
N GLU A 14 -17.47 3.20 -2.95
CA GLU A 14 -17.74 4.11 -1.84
C GLU A 14 -16.45 4.56 -1.14
N PRO A 15 -16.37 5.82 -0.67
CA PRO A 15 -15.28 6.27 0.16
C PRO A 15 -15.26 5.54 1.50
N TRP A 16 -14.09 5.51 2.13
CA TRP A 16 -13.93 4.95 3.45
C TRP A 16 -14.26 5.97 4.53
N THR A 17 -15.05 5.57 5.53
CA THR A 17 -15.01 6.26 6.82
C THR A 17 -13.73 5.88 7.58
N LYS A 18 -13.33 6.70 8.55
CA LYS A 18 -12.16 6.41 9.40
C LYS A 18 -12.27 5.05 10.10
N VAL A 19 -13.46 4.70 10.62
CA VAL A 19 -13.68 3.45 11.36
C VAL A 19 -13.56 2.24 10.43
N GLU A 20 -14.19 2.28 9.26
CA GLU A 20 -14.10 1.21 8.27
C GLU A 20 -12.66 1.02 7.79
N LEU A 21 -11.95 2.12 7.50
CA LEU A 21 -10.57 2.05 7.04
C LEU A 21 -9.67 1.42 8.10
N LEU A 22 -9.77 1.84 9.37
CA LEU A 22 -8.99 1.25 10.44
C LEU A 22 -9.28 -0.25 10.62
N SER A 23 -10.54 -0.67 10.53
CA SER A 23 -10.91 -2.08 10.55
C SER A 23 -10.27 -2.84 9.38
N TYR A 24 -10.32 -2.27 8.18
CA TYR A 24 -9.73 -2.87 6.98
C TYR A 24 -8.20 -2.99 7.05
N LEU A 25 -7.51 -2.00 7.62
CA LEU A 25 -6.07 -1.98 7.80
C LEU A 25 -5.60 -3.02 8.83
N LYS A 26 -6.38 -3.26 9.89
CA LYS A 26 -6.09 -4.27 10.92
C LYS A 26 -5.91 -5.68 10.34
N ASP A 27 -6.70 -6.01 9.31
CA ASP A 27 -6.69 -7.31 8.65
C ASP A 27 -5.63 -7.40 7.51
N ALA A 28 -4.76 -6.41 7.38
CA ALA A 28 -3.68 -6.45 6.40
C ALA A 28 -2.64 -7.52 6.74
N ILE A 29 -2.24 -8.32 5.74
CA ILE A 29 -1.18 -9.33 5.88
C ILE A 29 0.22 -8.67 5.82
N PRO A 30 1.31 -9.33 6.25
CA PRO A 30 2.62 -8.68 6.41
C PRO A 30 3.12 -7.85 5.23
N TYR A 31 3.08 -8.38 4.00
CA TYR A 31 3.52 -7.63 2.83
C TYR A 31 2.65 -6.38 2.54
N GLN A 32 1.36 -6.41 2.91
CA GLN A 32 0.46 -5.27 2.79
C GLN A 32 0.77 -4.24 3.87
N ARG A 33 0.97 -4.68 5.12
CA ARG A 33 1.35 -3.83 6.25
C ARG A 33 2.64 -3.07 5.96
N ILE A 34 3.68 -3.79 5.50
CA ILE A 34 4.97 -3.19 5.16
C ILE A 34 4.86 -2.24 3.95
N LEU A 35 4.03 -2.56 2.94
CA LEU A 35 3.80 -1.65 1.81
C LEU A 35 3.15 -0.33 2.28
N LEU A 36 2.11 -0.42 3.11
CA LEU A 36 1.42 0.74 3.66
C LEU A 36 2.34 1.58 4.54
N ALA A 37 3.15 0.93 5.39
CA ALA A 37 4.16 1.59 6.20
C ALA A 37 5.23 2.29 5.37
N ALA A 38 5.74 1.64 4.32
CA ALA A 38 6.69 2.25 3.40
C ALA A 38 6.11 3.50 2.75
N LEU A 39 4.90 3.42 2.18
CA LEU A 39 4.23 4.56 1.55
C LEU A 39 3.83 5.66 2.55
N ALA A 40 3.58 5.34 3.81
CA ALA A 40 3.27 6.34 4.83
C ALA A 40 4.45 7.26 5.14
N GLN A 41 5.68 6.76 5.03
CA GLN A 41 6.89 7.42 5.52
C GLN A 41 7.88 7.88 4.44
N VAL A 42 7.55 7.74 3.14
CA VAL A 42 8.39 8.26 2.04
C VAL A 42 8.69 9.75 2.20
N GLY A 43 9.92 10.14 1.86
CA GLY A 43 10.35 11.55 1.95
C GLY A 43 9.78 12.44 0.85
N LYS A 44 9.42 11.87 -0.30
CA LYS A 44 8.83 12.56 -1.45
C LYS A 44 7.70 11.71 -2.03
N GLU A 45 6.58 12.36 -2.32
CA GLU A 45 5.44 11.76 -3.00
C GLU A 45 5.24 12.36 -4.40
N PRO A 46 4.74 11.57 -5.36
CA PRO A 46 4.56 10.12 -5.29
C PRO A 46 5.92 9.39 -5.30
N ALA A 47 5.99 8.21 -4.68
CA ALA A 47 7.23 7.46 -4.50
C ALA A 47 7.46 6.47 -5.65
N THR A 48 8.70 6.38 -6.13
CA THR A 48 9.12 5.37 -7.12
C THR A 48 9.12 3.95 -6.54
N SER A 49 9.05 2.92 -7.40
CA SER A 49 9.20 1.53 -6.97
C SER A 49 10.51 1.34 -6.18
N LYS A 50 11.60 1.99 -6.59
CA LYS A 50 12.90 1.91 -5.89
C LYS A 50 12.82 2.39 -4.44
N GLN A 51 12.21 3.55 -4.21
CA GLN A 51 12.04 4.11 -2.86
C GLN A 51 11.15 3.23 -2.00
N VAL A 52 10.06 2.71 -2.57
CA VAL A 52 9.15 1.79 -1.87
C VAL A 52 9.89 0.50 -1.51
N ILE A 53 10.60 -0.13 -2.45
CA ILE A 53 11.40 -1.34 -2.20
C ILE A 53 12.43 -1.12 -1.08
N PHE A 54 13.16 0.00 -1.12
CA PHE A 54 14.14 0.33 -0.10
C PHE A 54 13.48 0.37 1.29
N LEU A 55 12.43 1.18 1.45
CA LEU A 55 11.75 1.32 2.75
C LEU A 55 11.10 0.02 3.21
N MET A 56 10.48 -0.75 2.31
CA MET A 56 9.89 -2.04 2.68
C MET A 56 10.94 -3.00 3.24
N ASN A 57 12.14 -3.06 2.65
CA ASN A 57 13.23 -3.89 3.16
C ASN A 57 13.78 -3.37 4.50
N GLU A 58 13.92 -2.04 4.65
CA GLU A 58 14.40 -1.45 5.92
C GLU A 58 13.42 -1.69 7.07
N ILE A 59 12.11 -1.64 6.81
CA ILE A 59 11.05 -2.00 7.77
C ILE A 59 11.15 -3.48 8.12
N ALA A 60 11.17 -4.37 7.12
CA ALA A 60 11.23 -5.82 7.34
C ALA A 60 12.45 -6.22 8.19
N LYS A 61 13.62 -5.61 7.92
CA LYS A 61 14.85 -5.81 8.69
C LYS A 61 14.70 -5.42 10.16
N ARG A 62 14.02 -4.30 10.46
CA ARG A 62 13.85 -3.77 11.81
C ARG A 62 12.65 -4.34 12.55
N ARG A 63 11.71 -4.96 11.83
CA ARG A 63 10.47 -5.54 12.35
C ARG A 63 10.36 -7.01 11.97
N PRO A 64 11.27 -7.88 12.49
CA PRO A 64 11.26 -9.31 12.18
C PRO A 64 9.96 -10.02 12.60
N SER A 65 9.18 -9.45 13.51
CA SER A 65 7.85 -9.92 13.91
C SER A 65 6.83 -9.93 12.76
N GLU A 66 7.06 -9.18 11.68
CA GLU A 66 6.23 -9.25 10.47
C GLU A 66 6.49 -10.55 9.67
N GLY A 67 7.52 -11.33 10.00
CA GLY A 67 7.76 -12.64 9.39
C GLY A 67 8.21 -12.59 7.93
N ILE A 68 8.78 -11.46 7.48
CA ILE A 68 9.34 -11.31 6.13
C ILE A 68 10.86 -11.48 6.20
N ASP A 69 11.31 -12.67 5.79
CA ASP A 69 12.70 -13.10 5.78
C ASP A 69 13.39 -12.89 4.41
N LYS A 70 12.60 -12.85 3.33
CA LYS A 70 13.07 -12.70 1.96
C LYS A 70 13.15 -11.25 1.53
N LYS A 71 14.21 -10.94 0.78
CA LYS A 71 14.39 -9.64 0.12
C LYS A 71 13.17 -9.29 -0.74
N ILE A 72 12.61 -8.12 -0.48
CA ILE A 72 11.41 -7.61 -1.15
C ILE A 72 11.83 -7.01 -2.49
N THR A 73 11.10 -7.35 -3.55
CA THR A 73 11.27 -6.83 -4.92
C THR A 73 9.97 -6.21 -5.43
N GLY A 74 9.98 -5.65 -6.64
CA GLY A 74 8.76 -5.08 -7.26
C GLY A 74 7.60 -6.09 -7.39
N ARG A 75 7.89 -7.40 -7.46
CA ARG A 75 6.84 -8.43 -7.48
C ARG A 75 6.02 -8.43 -6.19
N GLN A 76 6.66 -8.23 -5.04
CA GLN A 76 5.96 -8.18 -3.75
C GLN A 76 5.12 -6.90 -3.61
N ILE A 77 5.55 -5.77 -4.20
CA ILE A 77 4.72 -4.55 -4.29
C ILE A 77 3.42 -4.85 -5.05
N ALA A 78 3.54 -5.43 -6.25
CA ALA A 78 2.38 -5.77 -7.08
C ALA A 78 1.44 -6.77 -6.37
N GLY A 79 2.01 -7.78 -5.68
CA GLY A 79 1.24 -8.75 -4.90
C GLY A 79 0.51 -8.12 -3.71
N ALA A 80 1.20 -7.29 -2.92
CA ALA A 80 0.61 -6.59 -1.78
C ALA A 80 -0.52 -5.65 -2.20
N ARG A 81 -0.27 -4.81 -3.21
CA ARG A 81 -1.29 -3.91 -3.79
C ARG A 81 -2.47 -4.68 -4.38
N GLY A 82 -2.20 -5.76 -5.12
CA GLY A 82 -3.22 -6.62 -5.69
C GLY A 82 -4.12 -7.24 -4.63
N GLY A 83 -3.54 -7.72 -3.53
CA GLY A 83 -4.27 -8.26 -2.39
C GLY A 83 -5.16 -7.22 -1.71
N LEU A 84 -4.67 -6.00 -1.48
CA LEU A 84 -5.48 -4.89 -0.95
C LEU A 84 -6.64 -4.58 -1.91
N LYS A 85 -6.35 -4.42 -3.21
CA LYS A 85 -7.36 -4.13 -4.22
C LYS A 85 -8.45 -5.21 -4.32
N LEU A 86 -8.11 -6.49 -4.14
CA LEU A 86 -9.10 -7.56 -4.15
C LEU A 86 -9.95 -7.58 -2.87
N ARG A 87 -9.34 -7.39 -1.69
CA ARG A 87 -10.07 -7.36 -0.41
C ARG A 87 -11.08 -6.21 -0.37
N ARG A 88 -10.66 -5.00 -0.76
CA ARG A 88 -11.55 -3.83 -0.75
C ARG A 88 -12.69 -3.91 -1.77
N LYS A 89 -12.49 -4.60 -2.91
CA LYS A 89 -13.56 -4.85 -3.90
C LYS A 89 -14.74 -5.63 -3.34
N GLN A 90 -14.49 -6.58 -2.42
CA GLN A 90 -15.57 -7.35 -1.78
C GLN A 90 -16.43 -6.49 -0.85
N LEU A 91 -15.92 -5.33 -0.44
CA LEU A 91 -16.57 -4.38 0.45
C LEU A 91 -17.19 -3.19 -0.31
N ASN A 92 -17.14 -3.19 -1.65
CA ASN A 92 -17.54 -2.07 -2.50
C ASN A 92 -16.87 -0.72 -2.14
N LYS A 93 -15.66 -0.77 -1.57
CA LYS A 93 -14.89 0.43 -1.21
C LYS A 93 -13.86 0.79 -2.27
N GLU A 94 -13.48 2.07 -2.31
CA GLU A 94 -12.48 2.57 -3.25
C GLU A 94 -11.04 2.17 -2.89
N ASP A 95 -10.14 2.25 -3.87
CA ASP A 95 -8.70 2.02 -3.63
C ASP A 95 -8.10 3.19 -2.83
N ILE A 96 -7.30 2.87 -1.81
CA ILE A 96 -6.59 3.86 -0.97
C ILE A 96 -5.18 4.16 -1.50
N ILE A 97 -4.67 3.36 -2.45
CA ILE A 97 -3.35 3.55 -3.07
C ILE A 97 -3.52 3.96 -4.54
N GLU A 98 -2.95 5.09 -4.91
CA GLU A 98 -2.78 5.50 -6.30
C GLU A 98 -1.49 4.93 -6.85
N SER A 99 -1.53 4.49 -8.11
CA SER A 99 -0.33 4.12 -8.84
C SER A 99 -0.46 4.43 -10.32
N SER A 100 0.59 4.96 -10.92
CA SER A 100 0.65 5.22 -12.35
C SER A 100 2.06 5.02 -12.87
N TRP A 101 2.20 4.79 -14.17
CA TRP A 101 3.50 4.85 -14.83
C TRP A 101 3.92 6.31 -14.99
N SER A 102 5.12 6.66 -14.54
CA SER A 102 5.72 7.98 -14.75
C SER A 102 6.77 7.90 -15.85
N SER A 103 6.55 8.62 -16.96
CA SER A 103 7.53 8.73 -18.03
C SER A 103 8.81 9.43 -17.58
N ASN A 104 8.73 10.37 -16.64
CA ASN A 104 9.86 11.12 -16.11
C ASN A 104 10.77 10.23 -15.25
N GLU A 105 10.17 9.44 -14.36
CA GLU A 105 10.92 8.52 -13.49
C GLU A 105 11.29 7.21 -14.20
N ARG A 106 10.66 6.93 -15.37
CA ARG A 106 10.73 5.66 -16.09
C ARG A 106 10.43 4.47 -15.17
N ASP A 107 9.48 4.66 -14.26
CA ASP A 107 9.09 3.70 -13.22
C ASP A 107 7.61 3.92 -12.86
N TYR A 108 7.02 2.93 -12.20
CA TYR A 108 5.76 3.13 -11.49
C TYR A 108 5.99 4.00 -10.25
N ILE A 109 5.05 4.92 -10.04
CA ILE A 109 4.99 5.79 -8.88
C ILE A 109 3.75 5.44 -8.05
N TYR A 110 3.85 5.58 -6.73
CA TYR A 110 2.84 5.16 -5.76
C TYR A 110 2.63 6.24 -4.70
N LYS A 111 1.38 6.40 -4.27
CA LYS A 111 1.02 7.32 -3.18
C LYS A 111 -0.22 6.79 -2.46
N ILE A 112 -0.33 7.05 -1.16
CA ILE A 112 -1.61 6.89 -0.44
C ILE A 112 -2.46 8.12 -0.76
N LYS A 113 -3.71 7.95 -1.19
CA LYS A 113 -4.62 9.07 -1.47
C LYS A 113 -4.65 10.05 -0.29
N ASP A 114 -4.72 11.34 -0.60
CA ASP A 114 -4.61 12.41 0.39
C ASP A 114 -5.66 12.28 1.51
N ASP A 115 -6.90 11.94 1.14
CA ASP A 115 -8.02 11.75 2.08
C ASP A 115 -7.75 10.67 3.14
N TYR A 116 -6.89 9.70 2.85
CA TYR A 116 -6.58 8.57 3.74
C TYR A 116 -5.20 8.66 4.36
N LYS A 117 -4.37 9.61 3.93
CA LYS A 117 -2.95 9.68 4.28
C LYS A 117 -2.74 9.75 5.79
N GLN A 118 -3.43 10.66 6.48
CA GLN A 118 -3.26 10.84 7.93
C GLN A 118 -3.71 9.60 8.71
N ILE A 119 -4.82 8.98 8.31
CA ILE A 119 -5.34 7.76 8.95
C ILE A 119 -4.32 6.62 8.84
N VAL A 120 -3.72 6.45 7.66
CA VAL A 120 -2.69 5.42 7.45
C VAL A 120 -1.41 5.73 8.23
N ILE A 121 -0.98 7.00 8.29
CA ILE A 121 0.19 7.39 9.12
C ILE A 121 -0.04 7.05 10.59
N ASP A 122 -1.19 7.45 11.15
CA ASP A 122 -1.50 7.23 12.56
C ASP A 122 -1.58 5.73 12.87
N TRP A 123 -2.20 4.96 11.97
CA TRP A 123 -2.23 3.51 12.07
C TRP A 123 -0.81 2.90 12.03
N VAL A 124 0.04 3.28 11.07
CA VAL A 124 1.43 2.80 10.97
C VAL A 124 2.25 3.09 12.23
N LYS A 125 2.06 4.26 12.85
CA LYS A 125 2.68 4.61 14.14
C LYS A 125 2.16 3.72 15.26
N GLY A 126 0.85 3.49 15.34
CA GLY A 126 0.24 2.60 16.34
C GLY A 126 0.69 1.14 16.21
N GLU A 127 0.92 0.67 14.99
CA GLU A 127 1.45 -0.66 14.68
C GLU A 127 2.98 -0.77 14.90
N LYS A 128 3.64 0.30 15.36
CA LYS A 128 5.09 0.39 15.55
C LYS A 128 5.89 0.14 14.28
N LEU A 129 5.31 0.39 13.10
CA LEU A 129 5.96 0.19 11.79
C LEU A 129 6.68 1.44 11.28
N TRP A 130 6.53 2.56 11.98
CA TRP A 130 7.25 3.80 11.69
C TRP A 130 8.73 3.66 12.01
N ILE A 131 9.60 3.84 11.01
CA ILE A 131 11.07 3.74 11.19
C ILE A 131 11.83 4.97 10.70
N LYS A 132 11.12 6.06 10.37
CA LYS A 132 11.74 7.25 9.76
C LYS A 132 12.83 7.88 10.64
N GLU A 133 12.68 7.78 11.97
CA GLU A 133 13.66 8.26 12.96
C GLU A 133 14.82 7.27 13.18
N GLU A 134 14.70 6.04 12.68
CA GLU A 134 15.69 4.96 12.80
C GLU A 134 16.56 4.78 11.54
N ILE A 135 16.30 5.59 10.51
CA ILE A 135 17.09 5.64 9.28
C ILE A 135 17.81 7.00 9.29
N GLY A 136 19.06 6.97 9.75
CA GLY A 136 20.03 8.07 9.67
C GLY A 136 21.01 7.83 8.54
#